data_AF-A0A7V8Y9D5-F1
#
_entry.id   AF-A0A7V8Y9D5-F1
#
_cell.length_a   1.000
_cell.length_b   1.000
_cell.length_c   1.000
_cell.angle_alpha   90.00
_cell.angle_beta   90.00
_cell.angle_gamma   90.00
#
_symmetry.space_group_name_H-M   'P 1'
#
loop_
_entity.id
_entity.type
_entity.pdbx_description
1 polymer ?
#
loop_
_entity_poly.entity_id
_entity_poly.type
_entity_poly.pdbx_seq_one_letter_code
_entity_poly.pdbx_strand_id
1 'polypeptide(L)'
;MIEYISAVRGNLILVDHGLTVEEVLDPVPVKETIEECDCTGAVADTVVIPDRYEPVLKKGPLTFRQPVEVDTPTVRMLIQDARQALPQAKLTGTAPNAVVSEWTVQRDLLGSRNEDLHFVVEMDNDDHARLRFGDDELGQRPDAGTMFHAVYRVGNGPAGNVGAGTISHLVTRKTLLSGAIANIRNPLPARGGTAPEPLAEVELFAPHLFRKRLERTITPKDYAAIVLREFPNKVQRAAAQLRWNGSWYEMLVVVDPLGREDADAGLLKAIEGRLYRYRRIGHDLVVHSAKRVPLDVELLICVLPGYLRGHVKAALLDVFSNRMLPDGRLGFHPDNLTFGEGIYLSKLVALAHAVTGVESVKVNKLQRLYEPPNSEIENGVLPLGPLEIARLDNDPSFPENGRLILDVRGGR
;
A
#
# COMPACT_ATOMS: atom_id res chain seq x y z
N MET A 1 -43.70 -9.56 -12.01
CA MET A 1 -42.86 -10.70 -12.46
C MET A 1 -41.53 -10.09 -12.89
N ILE A 2 -40.48 -10.18 -12.07
CA ILE A 2 -39.17 -9.58 -12.37
C ILE A 2 -38.44 -10.60 -13.25
N GLU A 3 -38.56 -10.45 -14.57
CA GLU A 3 -38.18 -11.51 -15.52
C GLU A 3 -36.68 -11.70 -15.74
N TYR A 4 -35.80 -10.91 -15.11
CA TYR A 4 -34.35 -11.10 -15.24
C TYR A 4 -33.62 -10.69 -13.96
N ILE A 5 -33.41 -11.63 -13.04
CA ILE A 5 -32.65 -11.39 -11.80
C ILE A 5 -31.14 -11.28 -12.12
N SER A 6 -30.68 -11.92 -13.20
CA SER A 6 -29.29 -11.87 -13.67
C SER A 6 -29.24 -11.97 -15.20
N ALA A 7 -28.55 -11.04 -15.87
CA ALA A 7 -28.31 -11.08 -17.31
C ALA A 7 -26.79 -11.06 -17.59
N VAL A 8 -26.28 -12.11 -18.24
CA VAL A 8 -24.88 -12.20 -18.68
C VAL A 8 -24.76 -11.63 -20.09
N ARG A 9 -23.80 -10.73 -20.32
CA ARG A 9 -23.56 -10.10 -21.62
C ARG A 9 -22.11 -10.35 -22.04
N GLY A 10 -21.91 -10.92 -23.24
CA GLY A 10 -20.58 -11.30 -23.74
C GLY A 10 -19.90 -10.27 -24.64
N ASN A 11 -20.64 -9.27 -25.11
CA ASN A 11 -20.22 -8.28 -26.11
C ASN A 11 -20.09 -6.88 -25.48
N LEU A 12 -19.23 -6.78 -24.46
CA LEU A 12 -18.90 -5.54 -23.77
C LEU A 12 -17.55 -5.03 -24.24
N ILE A 13 -17.47 -3.74 -24.59
CA ILE A 13 -16.24 -3.06 -24.99
C ILE A 13 -16.06 -1.85 -24.08
N LEU A 14 -14.83 -1.63 -23.61
CA LEU A 14 -14.48 -0.41 -22.89
C LEU A 14 -14.34 0.75 -23.87
N VAL A 15 -14.98 1.86 -23.54
CA VAL A 15 -14.87 3.11 -24.29
C VAL A 15 -14.45 4.23 -23.35
N ASP A 16 -13.70 5.19 -23.87
CA ASP A 16 -13.26 6.40 -23.18
C ASP A 16 -13.61 7.64 -24.01
N HIS A 17 -13.49 8.82 -23.41
CA HIS A 17 -13.81 10.08 -24.07
C HIS A 17 -12.56 10.68 -24.72
N GLY A 18 -12.69 11.13 -25.96
CA GLY A 18 -11.63 11.81 -26.69
C GLY A 18 -11.33 11.15 -28.03
N LEU A 19 -10.14 11.40 -28.56
CA LEU A 19 -9.73 10.90 -29.87
C LEU A 19 -8.22 10.60 -29.90
N THR A 20 -7.83 9.72 -30.82
CA THR A 20 -6.41 9.45 -31.12
C THR A 20 -5.89 10.47 -32.11
N VAL A 21 -4.74 11.05 -31.80
CA VAL A 21 -3.96 11.97 -32.64
C VAL A 21 -2.67 11.27 -33.05
N GLU A 22 -2.26 11.51 -34.28
CA GLU A 22 -0.98 11.08 -34.83
C GLU A 22 -0.18 12.33 -35.22
N GLU A 23 1.09 12.38 -34.86
CA GLU A 23 1.97 13.52 -35.10
C GLU A 23 3.39 13.03 -35.39
N VAL A 24 4.05 13.66 -36.37
CA VAL A 24 5.49 13.49 -36.59
C VAL A 24 6.22 14.61 -35.86
N LEU A 25 7.15 14.25 -35.00
CA LEU A 25 7.98 15.19 -34.23
C LEU A 25 9.22 15.58 -35.03
N ASP A 26 9.80 16.71 -34.69
CA ASP A 26 11.07 17.17 -35.27
C ASP A 26 12.20 16.16 -34.95
N PRO A 27 13.19 15.99 -35.84
CA PRO A 27 14.31 15.08 -35.59
C PRO A 27 15.09 15.45 -34.33
N VAL A 28 15.70 14.45 -33.70
CA VAL A 28 16.63 14.68 -32.59
C VAL A 28 17.79 15.56 -33.07
N PRO A 29 18.04 16.73 -32.47
CA PRO A 29 19.10 17.63 -32.88
C PRO A 29 20.49 17.01 -32.65
N VAL A 30 21.44 17.39 -33.50
CA VAL A 30 22.86 17.05 -33.35
C VAL A 30 23.52 18.15 -32.51
N LYS A 31 24.20 17.77 -31.43
CA LYS A 31 25.01 18.70 -30.63
C LYS A 31 26.40 18.86 -31.23
N GLU A 32 27.05 17.74 -31.47
CA GLU A 32 28.44 17.67 -31.91
C GLU A 32 28.66 16.41 -32.74
N THR A 33 29.53 16.51 -33.74
CA THR A 33 30.00 15.39 -34.53
C THR A 33 31.50 15.30 -34.34
N ILE A 34 31.97 14.19 -33.77
CA ILE A 34 33.38 13.93 -33.54
C ILE A 34 33.84 12.94 -34.60
N GLU A 35 34.80 13.35 -35.42
CA GLU A 35 35.51 12.46 -36.34
C GLU A 35 36.79 12.01 -35.63
N GLU A 36 36.84 10.78 -35.15
CA GLU A 36 38.08 10.20 -34.62
C GLU A 36 38.94 9.72 -35.79
N CYS A 37 40.08 10.39 -35.98
CA CYS A 37 41.07 10.06 -36.99
C CYS A 37 42.29 9.46 -36.27
N ASP A 38 42.47 8.14 -36.38
CA ASP A 38 43.73 7.50 -36.03
C ASP A 38 44.26 6.82 -37.30
N CYS A 39 45.27 7.46 -37.92
CA CYS A 39 46.01 7.05 -39.12
C CYS A 39 45.46 7.53 -40.49
N THR A 40 46.38 8.09 -41.30
CA THR A 40 46.21 8.33 -42.73
C THR A 40 45.80 7.06 -43.47
N GLY A 41 44.57 7.03 -44.00
CA GLY A 41 44.05 5.97 -44.88
C GLY A 41 42.97 5.07 -44.29
N ALA A 42 42.57 5.26 -43.02
CA ALA A 42 41.41 4.59 -42.43
C ALA A 42 40.12 5.41 -42.65
N VAL A 43 38.97 4.73 -42.73
CA VAL A 43 37.65 5.38 -42.70
C VAL A 43 37.45 5.91 -41.28
N ALA A 44 37.24 7.21 -41.13
CA ALA A 44 37.04 7.83 -39.82
C ALA A 44 35.72 7.35 -39.21
N ASP A 45 35.77 6.81 -38.00
CA ASP A 45 34.56 6.53 -37.22
C ASP A 45 33.98 7.88 -36.76
N THR A 46 32.77 8.17 -37.23
CA THR A 46 32.07 9.42 -36.93
C THR A 46 31.10 9.17 -35.78
N VAL A 47 31.38 9.74 -34.62
CA VAL A 47 30.49 9.69 -33.46
C VAL A 47 29.63 10.95 -33.43
N VAL A 48 28.31 10.79 -33.56
CA VAL A 48 27.36 11.91 -33.52
C VAL A 48 26.70 11.96 -32.15
N ILE A 49 26.90 13.06 -31.42
CA ILE A 49 26.36 13.26 -30.08
C ILE A 49 25.02 14.01 -30.20
N PRO A 50 23.90 13.45 -29.69
CA PRO A 50 22.61 14.14 -29.68
C PRO A 50 22.60 15.31 -28.69
N ASP A 51 21.90 16.39 -29.06
CA ASP A 51 21.59 17.51 -28.15
C ASP A 51 20.32 17.23 -27.32
N ARG A 52 20.01 18.11 -26.37
CA ARG A 52 18.81 18.00 -25.54
C ARG A 52 17.55 17.99 -26.41
N TYR A 53 16.79 16.90 -26.33
CA TYR A 53 15.58 16.69 -27.11
C TYR A 53 14.35 16.58 -26.21
N GLU A 54 13.54 17.64 -26.20
CA GLU A 54 12.32 17.74 -25.39
C GLU A 54 11.14 18.30 -26.20
N PRO A 55 10.65 17.55 -27.21
CA PRO A 55 9.58 18.01 -28.07
C PRO A 55 8.27 18.18 -27.29
N VAL A 56 7.44 19.13 -27.73
CA VAL A 56 6.12 19.40 -27.16
C VAL A 56 5.05 18.91 -28.12
N LEU A 57 4.10 18.11 -27.64
CA LEU A 57 2.97 17.64 -28.44
C LEU A 57 2.05 18.82 -28.80
N LYS A 58 1.64 18.92 -30.07
CA LYS A 58 0.86 20.07 -30.56
C LYS A 58 -0.62 20.05 -30.18
N LYS A 59 -1.16 18.90 -29.76
CA LYS A 59 -2.58 18.75 -29.38
C LYS A 59 -2.71 18.41 -27.90
N GLY A 60 -3.66 19.06 -27.26
CA GLY A 60 -4.02 18.81 -25.87
C GLY A 60 -5.53 19.01 -25.63
N PRO A 61 -6.00 18.75 -24.40
CA PRO A 61 -5.23 18.21 -23.28
C PRO A 61 -4.91 16.71 -23.47
N LEU A 62 -3.73 16.29 -23.03
CA LEU A 62 -3.30 14.88 -23.10
C LEU A 62 -4.12 14.04 -22.11
N THR A 63 -4.58 12.89 -22.56
CA THR A 63 -5.29 11.91 -21.73
C THR A 63 -4.33 11.14 -20.82
N PHE A 64 -4.67 11.07 -19.54
CA PHE A 64 -4.07 10.16 -18.55
C PHE A 64 -5.09 9.11 -18.12
N ARG A 65 -4.65 7.86 -17.97
CA ARG A 65 -5.51 6.74 -17.58
C ARG A 65 -4.72 5.70 -16.79
N GLN A 66 -5.34 5.11 -15.77
CA GLN A 66 -4.76 3.95 -15.09
C GLN A 66 -4.66 2.76 -16.07
N PRO A 67 -3.45 2.16 -16.23
CA PRO A 67 -3.28 0.97 -17.04
C PRO A 67 -4.27 -0.13 -16.66
N VAL A 68 -4.81 -0.80 -17.67
CA VAL A 68 -5.82 -1.84 -17.47
C VAL A 68 -5.14 -3.13 -17.06
N GLU A 69 -5.47 -3.65 -15.88
CA GLU A 69 -5.05 -4.98 -15.47
C GLU A 69 -5.84 -6.06 -16.23
N VAL A 70 -5.12 -7.03 -16.77
CA VAL A 70 -5.71 -8.22 -17.42
C VAL A 70 -6.54 -8.99 -16.39
N ASP A 71 -7.64 -9.62 -16.81
CA ASP A 71 -8.53 -10.43 -15.97
C ASP A 71 -9.31 -9.70 -14.85
N THR A 72 -9.33 -8.36 -14.87
CA THR A 72 -10.14 -7.59 -13.92
C THR A 72 -11.61 -7.49 -14.38
N PRO A 73 -12.61 -7.66 -13.48
CA PRO A 73 -14.00 -7.41 -13.85
C PRO A 73 -14.23 -5.98 -14.35
N THR A 74 -14.93 -5.80 -15.47
CA THR A 74 -15.15 -4.49 -16.13
C THR A 74 -15.67 -3.41 -15.17
N VAL A 75 -16.51 -3.77 -14.19
CA VAL A 75 -17.05 -2.84 -13.18
C VAL A 75 -15.94 -2.25 -12.29
N ARG A 76 -14.91 -3.03 -11.97
CA ARG A 76 -13.74 -2.58 -11.21
C ARG A 76 -12.83 -1.69 -12.05
N MET A 77 -12.73 -1.93 -13.36
CA MET A 77 -11.96 -1.08 -14.28
C MET A 77 -12.52 0.36 -14.40
N LEU A 78 -13.79 0.58 -14.01
CA LEU A 78 -14.40 1.92 -13.93
C LEU A 78 -14.04 2.70 -12.65
N ILE A 79 -13.30 2.09 -11.72
CA ILE A 79 -12.81 2.74 -10.50
C ILE A 79 -11.31 2.91 -10.70
N GLN A 80 -10.89 4.12 -11.08
CA GLN A 80 -9.48 4.43 -11.34
C GLN A 80 -8.88 5.24 -10.18
N ASP A 81 -7.61 4.99 -9.88
CA ASP A 81 -6.79 5.87 -9.05
C ASP A 81 -5.99 6.80 -9.96
N ALA A 82 -6.27 8.11 -9.91
CA ALA A 82 -5.56 9.12 -10.68
C ALA A 82 -4.04 9.09 -10.43
N ARG A 83 -3.60 8.63 -9.24
CA ARG A 83 -2.17 8.51 -8.92
C ARG A 83 -1.47 7.35 -9.64
N GLN A 84 -2.23 6.43 -10.22
CA GLN A 84 -1.72 5.31 -11.03
C GLN A 84 -1.89 5.58 -12.53
N ALA A 85 -2.38 6.76 -12.91
CA ALA A 85 -2.61 7.10 -14.30
C ALA A 85 -1.29 7.33 -15.04
N LEU A 86 -1.17 6.75 -16.23
CA LEU A 86 -0.09 7.02 -17.18
C LEU A 86 -0.65 7.78 -18.38
N PRO A 87 0.16 8.63 -19.03
CA PRO A 87 -0.22 9.26 -20.28
C PRO A 87 -0.53 8.20 -21.35
N GLN A 88 -1.62 8.38 -22.09
CA GLN A 88 -1.97 7.51 -23.22
C GLN A 88 -1.21 7.97 -24.47
N ALA A 89 0.09 7.65 -24.51
CA ALA A 89 0.98 7.96 -25.61
C ALA A 89 1.88 6.77 -25.94
N LYS A 90 2.18 6.61 -27.23
CA LYS A 90 3.16 5.69 -27.78
C LYS A 90 4.02 6.42 -28.78
N LEU A 91 5.31 6.11 -28.79
CA LEU A 91 6.26 6.66 -29.74
C LEU A 91 6.90 5.53 -30.54
N THR A 92 7.05 5.77 -31.84
CA THR A 92 7.84 4.93 -32.73
C THR A 92 8.99 5.78 -33.25
N GLY A 93 10.22 5.43 -32.86
CA GLY A 93 11.44 6.09 -33.31
C GLY A 93 11.99 5.40 -34.56
N THR A 94 12.42 6.17 -35.55
CA THR A 94 13.17 5.70 -36.71
C THR A 94 14.55 6.33 -36.66
N ALA A 95 15.56 5.53 -36.34
CA ALA A 95 16.94 5.97 -36.27
C ALA A 95 17.50 6.28 -37.68
N PRO A 96 18.61 7.03 -37.82
CA PRO A 96 19.20 7.37 -39.13
C PRO A 96 19.58 6.16 -39.98
N ASN A 97 19.88 5.02 -39.35
CA ASN A 97 20.15 3.73 -40.01
C ASN A 97 18.87 2.98 -40.44
N ALA A 98 17.71 3.64 -40.40
CA ALA A 98 16.38 3.11 -40.70
C ALA A 98 15.89 1.98 -39.75
N VAL A 99 16.52 1.80 -38.60
CA VAL A 99 16.01 0.90 -37.55
C VAL A 99 14.82 1.56 -36.86
N VAL A 100 13.72 0.81 -36.78
CA VAL A 100 12.48 1.26 -36.13
C VAL A 100 12.38 0.63 -34.75
N SER A 101 12.13 1.45 -33.73
CA SER A 101 12.00 1.03 -32.33
C SER A 101 10.74 1.61 -31.68
N GLU A 102 10.08 0.79 -30.85
CA GLU A 102 8.94 1.24 -30.05
C GLU A 102 9.42 1.72 -28.69
N TRP A 103 8.97 2.91 -28.31
CA TRP A 103 9.30 3.52 -27.03
C TRP A 103 8.09 3.46 -26.11
N THR A 104 8.31 3.02 -24.87
CA THR A 104 7.26 2.82 -23.88
C THR A 104 7.23 3.98 -22.90
N VAL A 105 6.03 4.49 -22.64
CA VAL A 105 5.87 5.57 -21.68
C VAL A 105 5.96 5.07 -20.24
N GLN A 106 6.71 5.80 -19.43
CA GLN A 106 6.88 5.53 -18.00
C GLN A 106 6.43 6.74 -17.17
N ARG A 107 6.21 6.50 -15.88
CA ARG A 107 5.94 7.59 -14.91
C ARG A 107 7.18 8.43 -14.66
N ASP A 108 8.30 7.75 -14.48
CA ASP A 108 9.63 8.30 -14.27
C ASP A 108 10.65 7.32 -14.86
N LEU A 109 11.91 7.76 -14.98
CA LEU A 109 12.99 6.94 -15.55
C LEU A 109 13.87 6.28 -14.48
N LEU A 110 13.57 6.46 -13.18
CA LEU A 110 14.46 6.03 -12.08
C LEU A 110 14.66 4.50 -12.05
N GLY A 111 13.68 3.74 -12.55
CA GLY A 111 13.76 2.29 -12.68
C GLY A 111 14.23 1.79 -14.05
N SER A 112 14.55 2.68 -14.99
CA SER A 112 14.95 2.33 -16.35
C SER A 112 16.44 2.04 -16.42
N ARG A 113 16.83 1.05 -17.22
CA ARG A 113 18.21 0.75 -17.58
C ARG A 113 18.67 1.62 -18.74
N ASN A 114 19.97 1.73 -18.93
CA ASN A 114 20.60 2.52 -20.01
C ASN A 114 20.10 2.18 -21.43
N GLU A 115 19.71 0.94 -21.70
CA GLU A 115 19.22 0.49 -23.01
C GLU A 115 17.68 0.49 -23.11
N ASP A 116 16.97 0.84 -22.04
CA ASP A 116 15.51 0.81 -22.06
C ASP A 116 14.97 1.99 -22.88
N LEU A 117 14.21 1.68 -23.93
CA LEU A 117 13.52 2.63 -24.80
C LEU A 117 12.30 3.25 -24.09
N HIS A 118 12.57 4.05 -23.06
CA HIS A 118 11.56 4.68 -22.22
C HIS A 118 11.53 6.19 -22.42
N PHE A 119 10.33 6.76 -22.29
CA PHE A 119 10.14 8.20 -22.24
C PHE A 119 9.11 8.56 -21.18
N VAL A 120 9.11 9.81 -20.74
CA VAL A 120 8.12 10.35 -19.80
C VAL A 120 7.44 11.56 -20.42
N VAL A 121 6.25 11.88 -19.92
CA VAL A 121 5.53 13.09 -20.28
C VAL A 121 5.45 14.01 -19.09
N GLU A 122 5.90 15.24 -19.27
CA GLU A 122 5.83 16.32 -18.31
C GLU A 122 4.79 17.35 -18.79
N MET A 123 3.78 17.59 -17.97
CA MET A 123 2.75 18.59 -18.25
C MET A 123 3.19 19.93 -17.69
N ASP A 124 3.12 21.00 -18.48
CA ASP A 124 3.29 22.36 -17.97
C ASP A 124 1.97 22.96 -17.45
N ASN A 125 2.03 24.20 -16.96
CA ASN A 125 0.86 24.91 -16.42
C ASN A 125 -0.15 25.36 -17.49
N ASP A 126 0.22 25.29 -18.77
CA ASP A 126 -0.62 25.66 -19.92
C ASP A 126 -1.20 24.41 -20.63
N ASP A 127 -1.18 23.25 -19.94
CA ASP A 127 -1.63 21.94 -20.43
C ASP A 127 -0.84 21.39 -21.64
N HIS A 128 0.38 21.87 -21.89
CA HIS A 128 1.24 21.29 -22.92
C HIS A 128 2.02 20.09 -22.40
N ALA A 129 2.03 19.03 -23.20
CA ALA A 129 2.77 17.80 -22.93
C ALA A 129 4.16 17.86 -23.54
N ARG A 130 5.19 18.00 -22.70
CA ARG A 130 6.60 17.89 -23.07
C ARG A 130 7.09 16.47 -22.89
N LEU A 131 7.77 15.92 -23.89
CA LEU A 131 8.36 14.59 -23.81
C LEU A 131 9.80 14.70 -23.31
N ARG A 132 10.19 13.81 -22.41
CA ARG A 132 11.57 13.68 -21.95
C ARG A 132 12.04 12.23 -22.06
N PHE A 133 13.27 12.06 -22.53
CA PHE A 133 13.92 10.78 -22.75
C PHE A 133 15.00 10.51 -21.70
N GLY A 134 15.63 9.34 -21.77
CA GLY A 134 16.78 9.00 -20.94
C GLY A 134 18.07 9.69 -21.35
N ASP A 135 19.11 9.41 -20.59
CA ASP A 135 20.46 9.99 -20.70
C ASP A 135 21.56 8.93 -20.85
N ASP A 136 21.18 7.72 -21.25
CA ASP A 136 22.04 6.52 -21.32
C ASP A 136 22.50 6.00 -19.94
N GLU A 137 22.01 6.57 -18.83
CA GLU A 137 22.10 5.97 -17.49
C GLU A 137 20.72 5.52 -17.00
N LEU A 138 19.72 6.39 -17.11
CA LEU A 138 18.32 6.17 -16.73
C LEU A 138 17.42 6.19 -17.95
N GLY A 139 17.42 5.08 -18.69
CA GLY A 139 16.77 4.98 -20.00
C GLY A 139 17.71 5.38 -21.13
N GLN A 140 17.42 4.89 -22.32
CA GLN A 140 18.18 5.20 -23.51
C GLN A 140 17.92 6.64 -23.97
N ARG A 141 19.00 7.35 -24.32
CA ARG A 141 18.92 8.62 -25.03
C ARG A 141 18.76 8.33 -26.53
N PRO A 142 17.84 9.00 -27.24
CA PRO A 142 17.67 8.74 -28.66
C PRO A 142 18.85 9.28 -29.47
N ASP A 143 19.25 8.52 -30.50
CA ASP A 143 20.33 8.91 -31.40
C ASP A 143 20.00 10.20 -32.15
N ALA A 144 21.03 10.99 -32.44
CA ALA A 144 20.87 12.22 -33.22
C ALA A 144 20.28 11.91 -34.61
N GLY A 145 19.34 12.73 -35.07
CA GLY A 145 18.60 12.52 -36.32
C GLY A 145 17.47 11.49 -36.24
N THR A 146 17.22 10.86 -35.09
CA THR A 146 16.06 9.98 -34.91
C THR A 146 14.76 10.76 -35.15
N MET A 147 13.87 10.20 -35.96
CA MET A 147 12.54 10.74 -36.23
C MET A 147 11.49 10.01 -35.41
N PHE A 148 10.66 10.74 -34.67
CA PHE A 148 9.61 10.15 -33.86
C PHE A 148 8.22 10.34 -34.47
N HIS A 149 7.47 9.25 -34.53
CA HIS A 149 6.03 9.26 -34.78
C HIS A 149 5.30 9.02 -33.45
N ALA A 150 4.52 10.02 -33.03
CA ALA A 150 3.76 9.99 -31.79
C ALA A 150 2.30 9.63 -32.07
N VAL A 151 1.79 8.61 -31.38
CA VAL A 151 0.37 8.25 -31.34
C VAL A 151 -0.13 8.44 -29.92
N TYR A 152 -0.99 9.42 -29.71
CA TYR A 152 -1.44 9.79 -28.37
C TYR A 152 -2.92 10.14 -28.34
N ARG A 153 -3.48 10.16 -27.13
CA ARG A 153 -4.89 10.48 -26.93
C ARG A 153 -5.07 11.86 -26.35
N VAL A 154 -5.96 12.63 -26.97
CA VAL A 154 -6.44 13.91 -26.45
C VAL A 154 -7.90 13.80 -26.06
N GLY A 155 -8.27 14.50 -24.99
CA GLY A 155 -9.59 14.40 -24.38
C GLY A 155 -9.54 13.86 -22.95
N ASN A 156 -10.67 13.36 -22.46
CA ASN A 156 -10.98 13.10 -21.05
C ASN A 156 -11.19 14.36 -20.18
N GLY A 157 -11.39 14.14 -18.89
CA GLY A 157 -11.92 15.13 -17.94
C GLY A 157 -13.41 14.94 -17.67
N PRO A 158 -14.03 15.85 -16.89
CA PRO A 158 -15.42 15.69 -16.44
C PRO A 158 -16.44 15.61 -17.57
N ALA A 159 -16.13 16.17 -18.75
CA ALA A 159 -16.97 16.11 -19.94
C ALA A 159 -17.23 14.68 -20.46
N GLY A 160 -16.34 13.72 -20.15
CA GLY A 160 -16.54 12.32 -20.49
C GLY A 160 -17.50 11.56 -19.57
N ASN A 161 -17.93 12.16 -18.47
CA ASN A 161 -18.82 11.52 -17.52
C ASN A 161 -20.27 11.63 -17.99
N VAL A 162 -20.86 10.51 -18.39
CA VAL A 162 -22.25 10.45 -18.89
C VAL A 162 -23.04 9.35 -18.20
N GLY A 163 -24.36 9.54 -18.10
CA GLY A 163 -25.26 8.59 -17.47
C GLY A 163 -25.32 7.24 -18.18
N ALA A 164 -25.81 6.22 -17.48
CA ALA A 164 -26.12 4.93 -18.11
C ALA A 164 -27.13 5.13 -19.26
N GLY A 165 -26.93 4.42 -20.37
CA GLY A 165 -27.77 4.49 -21.57
C GLY A 165 -27.54 5.71 -22.46
N THR A 166 -26.61 6.61 -22.13
CA THR A 166 -26.33 7.82 -22.93
C THR A 166 -25.50 7.53 -24.19
N ILE A 167 -24.60 6.55 -24.13
CA ILE A 167 -23.77 6.15 -25.27
C ILE A 167 -24.57 5.15 -26.12
N SER A 168 -25.28 5.66 -27.13
CA SER A 168 -26.22 4.89 -27.96
C SER A 168 -25.83 4.79 -29.44
N HIS A 169 -24.78 5.49 -29.86
CA HIS A 169 -24.37 5.57 -31.27
C HIS A 169 -22.97 5.01 -31.47
N LEU A 170 -22.77 4.34 -32.61
CA LEU A 170 -21.46 3.95 -33.11
C LEU A 170 -21.25 4.62 -34.46
N VAL A 171 -20.11 5.28 -34.58
CA VAL A 171 -19.69 5.95 -35.82
C VAL A 171 -18.45 5.21 -36.34
N THR A 172 -18.52 4.73 -37.57
CA THR A 172 -17.40 4.06 -38.25
C THR A 172 -16.92 4.91 -39.41
N ARG A 173 -15.60 5.02 -39.61
CA ARG A 173 -15.03 5.84 -40.69
C ARG A 173 -15.00 5.15 -42.06
N LYS A 174 -14.72 3.84 -42.11
CA LYS A 174 -14.43 3.12 -43.37
C LYS A 174 -15.24 1.83 -43.59
N THR A 175 -16.15 1.49 -42.67
CA THR A 175 -16.87 0.20 -42.71
C THR A 175 -18.35 0.42 -42.42
N LEU A 176 -19.23 0.03 -43.35
CA LEU A 176 -20.65 -0.12 -43.05
C LEU A 176 -20.87 -1.43 -42.30
N LEU A 177 -21.33 -1.35 -41.05
CA LEU A 177 -21.71 -2.51 -40.23
C LEU A 177 -23.20 -2.86 -40.39
N SER A 178 -23.77 -2.62 -41.58
CA SER A 178 -25.22 -2.74 -41.81
C SER A 178 -25.74 -4.15 -41.47
N GLY A 179 -26.68 -4.22 -40.52
CA GLY A 179 -27.34 -5.46 -40.10
C GLY A 179 -26.63 -6.28 -39.01
N ALA A 180 -25.38 -5.94 -38.64
CA ALA A 180 -24.62 -6.71 -37.65
C ALA A 180 -24.87 -6.28 -36.19
N ILE A 181 -25.38 -5.06 -35.97
CA ILE A 181 -25.56 -4.49 -34.62
C ILE A 181 -27.03 -4.10 -34.43
N ALA A 182 -27.71 -4.78 -33.52
CA ALA A 182 -29.12 -4.53 -33.22
C ALA A 182 -29.34 -3.33 -32.28
N ASN A 183 -28.48 -3.13 -31.28
CA ASN A 183 -28.58 -2.05 -30.31
C ASN A 183 -27.23 -1.81 -29.63
N ILE A 184 -26.93 -0.55 -29.32
CA ILE A 184 -25.74 -0.13 -28.57
C ILE A 184 -26.20 0.69 -27.37
N ARG A 185 -25.65 0.37 -26.20
CA ARG A 185 -25.86 1.14 -24.98
C ARG A 185 -24.70 0.94 -24.02
N ASN A 186 -24.40 1.94 -23.19
CA ASN A 186 -23.58 1.76 -21.99
C ASN A 186 -24.48 1.36 -20.81
N PRO A 187 -24.48 0.10 -20.34
CA PRO A 187 -25.31 -0.30 -19.20
C PRO A 187 -24.88 0.37 -17.89
N LEU A 188 -23.61 0.78 -17.79
CA LEU A 188 -23.04 1.48 -16.66
C LEU A 188 -22.74 2.94 -17.07
N PRO A 189 -22.85 3.90 -16.14
CA PRO A 189 -22.44 5.27 -16.41
C PRO A 189 -20.94 5.32 -16.75
N ALA A 190 -20.57 6.16 -17.72
CA ALA A 190 -19.17 6.51 -17.92
C ALA A 190 -18.75 7.45 -16.79
N ARG A 191 -17.67 7.11 -16.10
CA ARG A 191 -17.20 7.80 -14.89
C ARG A 191 -15.68 7.75 -14.80
N GLY A 192 -15.11 8.55 -13.90
CA GLY A 192 -13.67 8.61 -13.65
C GLY A 192 -12.97 9.77 -14.35
N GLY A 193 -13.65 10.45 -15.27
CA GLY A 193 -13.15 11.70 -15.85
C GLY A 193 -13.06 12.77 -14.77
N THR A 194 -11.84 13.19 -14.45
CA THR A 194 -11.54 14.18 -13.40
C THR A 194 -10.76 15.33 -14.03
N ALA A 195 -11.01 16.57 -13.58
CA ALA A 195 -10.24 17.71 -14.04
C ALA A 195 -8.80 17.64 -13.48
N PRO A 196 -7.82 18.27 -14.16
CA PRO A 196 -6.51 18.52 -13.57
C PRO A 196 -6.62 19.25 -12.23
N GLU A 197 -5.67 19.02 -11.33
CA GLU A 197 -5.60 19.72 -10.05
C GLU A 197 -5.25 21.20 -10.28
N PRO A 198 -5.98 22.17 -9.70
CA PRO A 198 -5.67 23.59 -9.88
C PRO A 198 -4.30 23.97 -9.31
N LEU A 199 -3.57 24.86 -9.98
CA LEU A 199 -2.22 25.28 -9.55
C LEU A 199 -2.16 25.77 -8.09
N ALA A 200 -3.15 26.55 -7.64
CA ALA A 200 -3.21 27.04 -6.26
C ALA A 200 -3.33 25.92 -5.22
N GLU A 201 -4.02 24.81 -5.55
CA GLU A 201 -4.08 23.63 -4.68
C GLU A 201 -2.74 22.89 -4.69
N VAL A 202 -2.11 22.74 -5.86
CA VAL A 202 -0.78 22.13 -5.99
C VAL A 202 0.25 22.87 -5.15
N GLU A 203 0.29 24.20 -5.20
CA GLU A 203 1.20 25.02 -4.37
C GLU A 203 0.98 24.83 -2.86
N LEU A 204 -0.26 24.68 -2.44
CA LEU A 204 -0.61 24.45 -1.03
C LEU A 204 -0.24 23.04 -0.55
N PHE A 205 -0.51 22.01 -1.37
CA PHE A 205 -0.39 20.61 -0.97
C PHE A 205 0.95 19.98 -1.29
N ALA A 206 1.60 20.33 -2.40
CA ALA A 206 2.85 19.69 -2.85
C ALA A 206 3.96 19.70 -1.78
N PRO A 207 4.22 20.80 -1.05
CA PRO A 207 5.23 20.83 0.02
C PRO A 207 4.93 19.91 1.21
N HIS A 208 3.69 19.43 1.32
CA HIS A 208 3.26 18.56 2.41
C HIS A 208 3.11 17.09 1.97
N LEU A 209 3.04 16.82 0.66
CA LEU A 209 2.79 15.46 0.12
C LEU A 209 3.87 14.47 0.54
N PHE A 210 5.15 14.84 0.51
CA PHE A 210 6.26 13.97 0.91
C PHE A 210 6.25 13.63 2.42
N ARG A 211 5.53 14.39 3.24
CA ARG A 211 5.34 14.09 4.67
C ARG A 211 4.17 13.14 4.91
N LYS A 212 3.18 13.12 4.02
CA LYS A 212 1.96 12.30 4.17
C LYS A 212 2.20 10.84 3.82
N ARG A 213 3.06 10.55 2.83
CA ARG A 213 3.30 9.20 2.35
C ARG A 213 4.77 8.82 2.50
N LEU A 214 5.05 7.85 3.34
CA LEU A 214 6.38 7.29 3.53
C LEU A 214 6.76 6.43 2.31
N GLU A 215 7.64 6.95 1.46
CA GLU A 215 8.24 6.23 0.32
C GLU A 215 9.64 5.69 0.65
N ARG A 216 10.11 5.88 1.88
CA ARG A 216 11.33 5.29 2.44
C ARG A 216 11.21 5.14 3.94
N THR A 217 11.90 4.17 4.51
CA THR A 217 11.97 3.96 5.96
C THR A 217 13.33 4.38 6.50
N ILE A 218 13.35 5.25 7.52
CA ILE A 218 14.58 5.69 8.19
C ILE A 218 14.53 5.27 9.66
N THR A 219 13.42 5.54 10.32
CA THR A 219 13.19 5.21 11.73
C THR A 219 12.48 3.86 11.87
N PRO A 220 12.60 3.18 13.02
CA PRO A 220 11.83 1.95 13.24
C PRO A 220 10.31 2.16 13.12
N LYS A 221 9.80 3.34 13.52
CA LYS A 221 8.38 3.67 13.37
C LYS A 221 7.92 3.70 11.91
N ASP A 222 8.81 4.09 10.98
CA ASP A 222 8.49 4.12 9.55
C ASP A 222 8.22 2.70 9.02
N TYR A 223 9.01 1.71 9.46
CA TYR A 223 8.80 0.31 9.07
C TYR A 223 7.43 -0.19 9.52
N ALA A 224 7.08 0.02 10.80
CA ALA A 224 5.77 -0.35 11.32
C ALA A 224 4.63 0.37 10.57
N ALA A 225 4.77 1.66 10.28
CA ALA A 225 3.78 2.44 9.54
C ALA A 225 3.55 1.91 8.11
N ILE A 226 4.61 1.50 7.41
CA ILE A 226 4.48 0.91 6.08
C ILE A 226 3.80 -0.46 6.15
N VAL A 227 4.13 -1.31 7.14
CA VAL A 227 3.43 -2.60 7.32
C VAL A 227 1.93 -2.39 7.48
N LEU A 228 1.52 -1.49 8.37
CA LEU A 228 0.10 -1.20 8.62
C LEU A 228 -0.61 -0.62 7.40
N ARG A 229 0.08 0.20 6.59
CA ARG A 229 -0.47 0.77 5.35
C ARG A 229 -0.67 -0.30 4.27
N GLU A 230 0.31 -1.19 4.09
CA GLU A 230 0.33 -2.15 2.97
C GLU A 230 -0.44 -3.45 3.28
N PHE A 231 -0.62 -3.78 4.57
CA PHE A 231 -1.29 -5.00 5.02
C PHE A 231 -2.46 -4.75 5.99
N PRO A 232 -3.36 -3.78 5.75
CA PRO A 232 -4.36 -3.34 6.72
C PRO A 232 -5.39 -4.43 7.09
N ASN A 233 -5.61 -5.39 6.18
CA ASN A 233 -6.56 -6.49 6.39
C ASN A 233 -5.92 -7.75 6.98
N LYS A 234 -4.60 -7.76 7.20
CA LYS A 234 -3.85 -8.94 7.66
C LYS A 234 -3.05 -8.68 8.93
N VAL A 235 -2.67 -7.44 9.20
CA VAL A 235 -1.85 -7.04 10.34
C VAL A 235 -2.62 -6.00 11.14
N GLN A 236 -2.81 -6.25 12.44
CA GLN A 236 -3.47 -5.30 13.33
C GLN A 236 -2.49 -4.31 13.94
N ARG A 237 -1.28 -4.80 14.30
CA ARG A 237 -0.22 -3.99 14.90
C ARG A 237 1.13 -4.42 14.35
N ALA A 238 2.05 -3.48 14.27
CA ALA A 238 3.44 -3.75 13.96
C ALA A 238 4.32 -2.87 14.83
N ALA A 239 5.48 -3.40 15.22
CA ALA A 239 6.53 -2.65 15.88
C ALA A 239 7.87 -2.98 15.22
N ALA A 240 8.82 -2.07 15.33
CA ALA A 240 10.16 -2.35 14.86
C ALA A 240 11.20 -1.72 15.78
N GLN A 241 12.40 -2.30 15.77
CA GLN A 241 13.55 -1.74 16.45
C GLN A 241 14.82 -2.08 15.68
N LEU A 242 15.83 -1.22 15.83
CA LEU A 242 17.17 -1.57 15.40
C LEU A 242 17.81 -2.47 16.46
N ARG A 243 18.29 -3.64 16.06
CA ARG A 243 18.90 -4.65 16.95
C ARG A 243 20.33 -4.94 16.51
N TRP A 244 21.25 -5.03 17.48
CA TRP A 244 22.58 -5.58 17.24
C TRP A 244 22.49 -7.12 17.21
N ASN A 245 22.89 -7.74 16.10
CA ASN A 245 22.84 -9.20 15.95
C ASN A 245 24.15 -9.91 16.31
N GLY A 246 25.16 -9.15 16.77
CA GLY A 246 26.50 -9.65 17.08
C GLY A 246 27.57 -9.15 16.10
N SER A 247 27.19 -8.77 14.87
CA SER A 247 28.13 -8.34 13.84
C SER A 247 27.76 -7.00 13.21
N TRP A 248 26.47 -6.71 13.05
CA TRP A 248 25.98 -5.41 12.59
C TRP A 248 24.58 -5.15 13.15
N TYR A 249 24.04 -3.98 12.81
CA TYR A 249 22.67 -3.63 13.14
C TYR A 249 21.71 -4.10 12.05
N GLU A 250 20.66 -4.81 12.46
CA GLU A 250 19.54 -5.18 11.59
C GLU A 250 18.26 -4.50 12.08
N MET A 251 17.35 -4.19 11.16
CA MET A 251 16.01 -3.77 11.50
C MET A 251 15.15 -4.99 11.77
N LEU A 252 14.76 -5.19 13.02
CA LEU A 252 13.80 -6.22 13.42
C LEU A 252 12.40 -5.62 13.39
N VAL A 253 11.54 -6.16 12.52
CA VAL A 253 10.11 -5.83 12.48
C VAL A 253 9.33 -7.01 13.05
N VAL A 254 8.48 -6.75 14.03
CA VAL A 254 7.54 -7.74 14.56
C VAL A 254 6.12 -7.37 14.18
N VAL A 255 5.33 -8.38 13.84
CA VAL A 255 3.96 -8.20 13.38
C VAL A 255 2.99 -9.01 14.24
N ASP A 256 1.90 -8.37 14.60
CA ASP A 256 0.75 -8.98 15.26
C ASP A 256 -0.35 -9.11 14.19
N PRO A 257 -0.65 -10.34 13.73
CA PRO A 257 -1.62 -10.55 12.67
C PRO A 257 -3.04 -10.27 13.18
N LEU A 258 -3.92 -9.83 12.29
CA LEU A 258 -5.32 -9.62 12.62
C LEU A 258 -6.05 -10.96 12.79
N GLY A 259 -6.71 -11.15 13.94
CA GLY A 259 -7.57 -12.31 14.21
C GLY A 259 -6.84 -13.65 14.33
N ARG A 260 -5.50 -13.62 14.50
CA ARG A 260 -4.65 -14.79 14.75
C ARG A 260 -3.60 -14.43 15.80
N GLU A 261 -2.98 -15.44 16.39
CA GLU A 261 -1.90 -15.22 17.35
C GLU A 261 -0.55 -15.07 16.66
N ASP A 262 -0.28 -15.94 15.69
CA ASP A 262 0.99 -15.99 14.97
C ASP A 262 0.84 -15.69 13.50
N ALA A 263 1.76 -14.89 12.99
CA ALA A 263 1.87 -14.61 11.56
C ALA A 263 2.48 -15.83 10.85
N ASP A 264 1.81 -16.32 9.82
CA ASP A 264 2.34 -17.42 9.01
C ASP A 264 3.55 -16.99 8.17
N ALA A 265 4.39 -17.96 7.80
CA ALA A 265 5.62 -17.69 7.04
C ALA A 265 5.37 -17.00 5.69
N GLY A 266 4.20 -17.22 5.07
CA GLY A 266 3.82 -16.58 3.82
C GLY A 266 3.58 -15.08 4.02
N LEU A 267 2.88 -14.70 5.09
CA LEU A 267 2.67 -13.31 5.48
C LEU A 267 3.99 -12.63 5.81
N LEU A 268 4.84 -13.25 6.63
CA LEU A 268 6.14 -12.69 7.01
C LEU A 268 7.02 -12.41 5.78
N LYS A 269 7.13 -13.38 4.85
CA LYS A 269 7.88 -13.23 3.61
C LYS A 269 7.30 -12.16 2.68
N ALA A 270 5.98 -12.05 2.61
CA ALA A 270 5.31 -11.01 1.83
C ALA A 270 5.60 -9.61 2.38
N ILE A 271 5.58 -9.46 3.71
CA ILE A 271 5.90 -8.22 4.40
C ILE A 271 7.38 -7.86 4.20
N GLU A 272 8.28 -8.82 4.37
CA GLU A 272 9.72 -8.64 4.15
C GLU A 272 10.00 -8.17 2.71
N GLY A 273 9.48 -8.88 1.71
CA GLY A 273 9.66 -8.52 0.29
C GLY A 273 9.09 -7.15 -0.05
N ARG A 274 8.00 -6.74 0.62
CA ARG A 274 7.43 -5.40 0.43
C ARG A 274 8.30 -4.32 1.07
N LEU A 275 8.71 -4.51 2.32
CA LEU A 275 9.58 -3.59 3.06
C LEU A 275 10.98 -3.47 2.42
N TYR A 276 11.46 -4.51 1.73
CA TYR A 276 12.73 -4.49 1.03
C TYR A 276 12.84 -3.34 0.00
N ARG A 277 11.70 -2.92 -0.57
CA ARG A 277 11.61 -1.78 -1.51
C ARG A 277 11.74 -0.42 -0.83
N TYR A 278 11.42 -0.35 0.46
CA TYR A 278 11.41 0.89 1.24
C TYR A 278 12.62 1.02 2.17
N ARG A 279 13.35 -0.09 2.39
CA ARG A 279 14.41 -0.17 3.39
C ARG A 279 15.52 0.85 3.12
N ARG A 280 16.15 1.30 4.20
CA ARG A 280 17.38 2.09 4.11
C ARG A 280 18.49 1.24 3.48
N ILE A 281 19.19 1.79 2.48
CA ILE A 281 20.36 1.15 1.86
C ILE A 281 21.40 0.82 2.95
N GLY A 282 21.98 -0.38 2.88
CA GLY A 282 22.97 -0.87 3.84
C GLY A 282 22.41 -1.38 5.17
N HIS A 283 21.09 -1.43 5.34
CA HIS A 283 20.46 -2.08 6.49
C HIS A 283 19.87 -3.43 6.09
N ASP A 284 20.11 -4.42 6.95
CA ASP A 284 19.40 -5.69 6.90
C ASP A 284 18.04 -5.57 7.57
N LEU A 285 17.12 -6.40 7.12
CA LEU A 285 15.74 -6.43 7.57
C LEU A 285 15.36 -7.87 7.88
N VAL A 286 14.76 -8.09 9.05
CA VAL A 286 14.16 -9.36 9.42
C VAL A 286 12.74 -9.12 9.93
N VAL A 287 11.82 -10.01 9.58
CA VAL A 287 10.40 -9.89 9.96
C VAL A 287 9.98 -11.14 10.73
N HIS A 288 9.44 -10.95 11.94
CA HIS A 288 8.99 -12.04 12.82
C HIS A 288 7.57 -11.82 13.34
N SER A 289 6.94 -12.90 13.82
CA SER A 289 5.71 -12.79 14.62
C SER A 289 6.00 -12.08 15.96
N ALA A 290 5.00 -11.41 16.51
CA ALA A 290 5.08 -10.78 17.83
C ALA A 290 5.39 -11.81 18.92
N LYS A 291 6.32 -11.48 19.83
CA LYS A 291 6.57 -12.35 21.00
C LYS A 291 5.46 -12.14 22.03
N ARG A 292 4.64 -13.17 22.22
CA ARG A 292 3.62 -13.22 23.27
C ARG A 292 4.28 -13.58 24.61
N VAL A 293 4.01 -12.81 25.66
CA VAL A 293 4.55 -13.01 27.01
C VAL A 293 3.43 -13.54 27.92
N PRO A 294 3.42 -14.86 28.22
CA PRO A 294 2.42 -15.44 29.11
C PRO A 294 2.60 -14.92 30.54
N LEU A 295 1.49 -14.52 31.16
CA LEU A 295 1.46 -13.95 32.50
C LEU A 295 1.00 -14.98 33.54
N ASP A 296 1.52 -14.90 34.76
CA ASP A 296 0.96 -15.58 35.94
C ASP A 296 0.38 -14.53 36.88
N VAL A 297 -0.95 -14.50 36.97
CA VAL A 297 -1.72 -13.50 37.72
C VAL A 297 -2.57 -14.19 38.79
N GLU A 298 -2.42 -13.74 40.04
CA GLU A 298 -3.24 -14.19 41.16
C GLU A 298 -3.93 -13.00 41.82
N LEU A 299 -5.26 -13.07 41.87
CA LEU A 299 -6.12 -12.05 42.46
C LEU A 299 -6.88 -12.65 43.65
N LEU A 300 -6.83 -11.95 44.78
CA LEU A 300 -7.69 -12.16 45.94
C LEU A 300 -8.84 -11.16 45.88
N ILE A 301 -10.08 -11.67 45.79
CA ILE A 301 -11.29 -10.87 45.66
C ILE A 301 -12.21 -11.09 46.86
N CYS A 302 -12.65 -10.02 47.50
CA CYS A 302 -13.73 -10.06 48.48
C CYS A 302 -15.05 -9.66 47.81
N VAL A 303 -16.08 -10.47 48.02
CA VAL A 303 -17.42 -10.27 47.46
C VAL A 303 -18.36 -9.72 48.51
N LEU A 304 -19.17 -8.72 48.13
CA LEU A 304 -20.19 -8.13 48.99
C LEU A 304 -21.21 -9.18 49.49
N PRO A 305 -21.67 -9.12 50.75
CA PRO A 305 -22.54 -10.15 51.35
C PRO A 305 -23.84 -10.47 50.61
N GLY A 306 -24.36 -9.53 49.80
CA GLY A 306 -25.59 -9.69 49.01
C GLY A 306 -25.41 -10.43 47.69
N TYR A 307 -24.18 -10.77 47.30
CA TYR A 307 -23.86 -11.36 46.00
C TYR A 307 -23.42 -12.81 46.14
N LEU A 308 -23.85 -13.65 45.19
CA LEU A 308 -23.43 -15.05 45.11
C LEU A 308 -22.00 -15.13 44.58
N ARG A 309 -21.13 -15.82 45.32
CA ARG A 309 -19.72 -15.96 44.96
C ARG A 309 -19.51 -16.52 43.55
N GLY A 310 -20.32 -17.51 43.17
CA GLY A 310 -20.24 -18.15 41.85
C GLY A 310 -20.51 -17.19 40.69
N HIS A 311 -21.49 -16.28 40.84
CA HIS A 311 -21.83 -15.31 39.79
C HIS A 311 -20.74 -14.26 39.61
N VAL A 312 -20.18 -13.74 40.71
CA VAL A 312 -19.08 -12.78 40.64
C VAL A 312 -17.82 -13.42 40.05
N LYS A 313 -17.52 -14.68 40.42
CA LYS A 313 -16.40 -15.42 39.84
C LYS A 313 -16.56 -15.62 38.33
N ALA A 314 -17.76 -15.97 37.86
CA ALA A 314 -18.03 -16.11 36.43
C ALA A 314 -17.85 -14.78 35.68
N ALA A 315 -18.37 -13.68 36.23
CA ALA A 315 -18.21 -12.36 35.64
C ALA A 315 -16.74 -11.88 35.60
N LEU A 316 -15.95 -12.19 36.64
CA LEU A 316 -14.50 -11.92 36.63
C LEU A 316 -13.78 -12.73 35.57
N LEU A 317 -14.11 -14.02 35.43
CA LEU A 317 -13.55 -14.86 34.37
C LEU A 317 -13.87 -14.32 32.97
N ASP A 318 -15.07 -13.77 32.76
CA ASP A 318 -15.44 -13.11 31.51
C ASP A 318 -14.59 -11.85 31.25
N VAL A 319 -14.42 -10.98 32.25
CA VAL A 319 -13.63 -9.74 32.12
C VAL A 319 -12.15 -10.02 31.82
N PHE A 320 -11.58 -11.07 32.41
CA PHE A 320 -10.19 -11.47 32.16
C PHE A 320 -10.04 -12.52 31.05
N SER A 321 -11.10 -12.85 30.34
CA SER A 321 -11.02 -13.81 29.23
C SER A 321 -10.39 -13.19 27.99
N ASN A 322 -9.81 -14.05 27.16
CA ASN A 322 -9.25 -13.71 25.85
C ASN A 322 -10.30 -13.73 24.72
N ARG A 323 -11.60 -13.89 25.04
CA ARG A 323 -12.69 -13.97 24.06
C ARG A 323 -13.47 -12.67 23.95
N MET A 324 -14.13 -12.48 22.82
CA MET A 324 -15.14 -11.44 22.67
C MET A 324 -16.39 -11.81 23.46
N LEU A 325 -16.82 -10.92 24.35
CA LEU A 325 -18.04 -11.11 25.13
C LEU A 325 -19.29 -10.92 24.24
N PRO A 326 -20.47 -11.45 24.64
CA PRO A 326 -21.69 -11.34 23.84
C PRO A 326 -22.13 -9.89 23.54
N ASP A 327 -21.69 -8.92 24.34
CA ASP A 327 -21.95 -7.50 24.18
C ASP A 327 -20.89 -6.77 23.33
N GLY A 328 -19.94 -7.51 22.75
CA GLY A 328 -18.84 -6.99 21.94
C GLY A 328 -17.65 -6.45 22.73
N ARG A 329 -17.68 -6.48 24.07
CA ARG A 329 -16.52 -6.07 24.87
C ARG A 329 -15.37 -7.06 24.73
N LEU A 330 -14.16 -6.52 24.73
CA LEU A 330 -12.90 -7.24 24.67
C LEU A 330 -12.22 -7.11 26.04
N GLY A 331 -12.18 -8.20 26.81
CA GLY A 331 -11.51 -8.26 28.11
C GLY A 331 -9.99 -8.21 27.98
N PHE A 332 -9.33 -9.31 28.36
CA PHE A 332 -7.90 -9.56 28.09
C PHE A 332 -7.66 -10.14 26.68
N HIS A 333 -8.53 -9.78 25.73
CA HIS A 333 -8.42 -10.22 24.34
C HIS A 333 -7.12 -9.71 23.70
N PRO A 334 -6.42 -10.51 22.86
CA PRO A 334 -5.22 -10.08 22.13
C PRO A 334 -5.36 -8.72 21.42
N ASP A 335 -6.50 -8.49 20.77
CA ASP A 335 -6.78 -7.24 20.06
C ASP A 335 -6.87 -6.00 20.98
N ASN A 336 -7.02 -6.18 22.30
CA ASN A 336 -6.99 -5.10 23.28
C ASN A 336 -5.58 -4.87 23.89
N LEU A 337 -4.58 -5.67 23.49
CA LEU A 337 -3.21 -5.61 24.00
C LEU A 337 -2.24 -5.16 22.90
N THR A 338 -1.34 -4.23 23.21
CA THR A 338 -0.38 -3.66 22.24
C THR A 338 1.07 -3.85 22.67
N PHE A 339 1.97 -3.67 21.70
CA PHE A 339 3.42 -3.75 21.92
C PHE A 339 3.92 -2.78 22.98
N GLY A 340 4.75 -3.28 23.90
CA GLY A 340 5.46 -2.47 24.90
C GLY A 340 4.57 -1.82 25.95
N GLU A 341 3.26 -2.08 25.95
CA GLU A 341 2.38 -1.64 27.02
C GLU A 341 2.50 -2.62 28.19
N GLY A 342 3.21 -2.20 29.24
CA GLY A 342 3.28 -2.96 30.49
C GLY A 342 1.90 -3.18 31.13
N ILE A 343 1.78 -4.21 31.95
CA ILE A 343 0.54 -4.49 32.68
C ILE A 343 0.59 -3.79 34.04
N TYR A 344 -0.17 -2.71 34.15
CA TYR A 344 -0.30 -1.96 35.40
C TYR A 344 -1.20 -2.69 36.39
N LEU A 345 -0.74 -2.79 37.64
CA LEU A 345 -1.49 -3.38 38.73
C LEU A 345 -2.84 -2.66 38.93
N SER A 346 -2.83 -1.33 38.84
CA SER A 346 -4.03 -0.49 38.91
C SER A 346 -5.06 -0.81 37.83
N LYS A 347 -4.63 -1.17 36.61
CA LYS A 347 -5.51 -1.57 35.50
C LYS A 347 -6.22 -2.90 35.83
N LEU A 348 -5.49 -3.88 36.37
CA LEU A 348 -6.08 -5.15 36.83
C LEU A 348 -7.10 -4.94 37.95
N VAL A 349 -6.73 -4.14 38.96
CA VAL A 349 -7.60 -3.80 40.08
C VAL A 349 -8.87 -3.09 39.59
N ALA A 350 -8.74 -2.09 38.71
CA ALA A 350 -9.87 -1.35 38.16
C ALA A 350 -10.82 -2.24 37.35
N LEU A 351 -10.27 -3.13 36.50
CA LEU A 351 -11.06 -4.07 35.72
C LEU A 351 -11.86 -5.02 36.62
N ALA A 352 -11.23 -5.57 37.66
CA ALA A 352 -11.90 -6.44 38.62
C ALA A 352 -12.94 -5.67 39.47
N HIS A 353 -12.63 -4.45 39.92
CA HIS A 353 -13.56 -3.62 40.70
C HIS A 353 -14.79 -3.15 39.91
N ALA A 354 -14.69 -3.08 38.58
CA ALA A 354 -15.83 -2.74 37.73
C ALA A 354 -16.91 -3.83 37.71
N VAL A 355 -16.59 -5.05 38.16
CA VAL A 355 -17.57 -6.13 38.28
C VAL A 355 -18.49 -5.88 39.47
N THR A 356 -19.80 -5.83 39.21
CA THR A 356 -20.82 -5.62 40.24
C THR A 356 -20.74 -6.72 41.30
N GLY A 357 -20.66 -6.32 42.58
CA GLY A 357 -20.56 -7.24 43.71
C GLY A 357 -19.16 -7.41 44.29
N VAL A 358 -18.13 -6.83 43.67
CA VAL A 358 -16.76 -6.81 44.20
C VAL A 358 -16.61 -5.71 45.27
N GLU A 359 -16.16 -6.08 46.47
CA GLU A 359 -15.89 -5.18 47.59
C GLU A 359 -14.44 -4.68 47.58
N SER A 360 -13.48 -5.58 47.38
CA SER A 360 -12.06 -5.25 47.34
C SER A 360 -11.29 -6.25 46.48
N VAL A 361 -10.21 -5.78 45.84
CA VAL A 361 -9.30 -6.60 45.03
C VAL A 361 -7.87 -6.41 45.52
N LYS A 362 -7.17 -7.51 45.78
CA LYS A 362 -5.74 -7.53 46.07
C LYS A 362 -5.03 -8.40 45.05
N VAL A 363 -3.97 -7.86 44.44
CA VAL A 363 -3.09 -8.63 43.54
C VAL A 363 -2.04 -9.34 44.38
N ASN A 364 -2.12 -10.66 44.46
CA ASN A 364 -1.15 -11.49 45.17
C ASN A 364 0.05 -11.85 44.29
N LYS A 365 -0.18 -11.98 42.98
CA LYS A 365 0.86 -12.30 42.00
C LYS A 365 0.63 -11.56 40.70
N LEU A 366 1.70 -10.97 40.16
CA LEU A 366 1.76 -10.37 38.84
C LEU A 366 3.19 -10.55 38.33
N GLN A 367 3.41 -11.54 37.47
CA GLN A 367 4.75 -11.82 36.93
C GLN A 367 4.65 -12.48 35.56
N ARG A 368 5.78 -12.61 34.87
CA ARG A 368 5.89 -13.44 33.68
C ARG A 368 5.88 -14.92 34.11
N LEU A 369 5.19 -15.78 33.36
CA LEU A 369 4.97 -17.18 33.76
C LEU A 369 6.27 -17.99 33.91
N TYR A 370 7.29 -17.70 33.10
CA TYR A 370 8.55 -18.45 33.02
C TYR A 370 9.77 -17.70 33.55
N GLU A 371 9.56 -16.57 34.21
CA GLU A 371 10.63 -15.76 34.79
C GLU A 371 10.39 -15.58 36.29
N PRO A 372 11.46 -15.42 37.09
CA PRO A 372 11.29 -15.12 38.50
C PRO A 372 10.62 -13.75 38.70
N PRO A 373 9.95 -13.53 39.84
CA PRO A 373 9.39 -12.22 40.17
C PRO A 373 10.48 -11.14 40.19
N ASN A 374 10.14 -9.94 39.70
CA ASN A 374 11.02 -8.79 39.60
C ASN A 374 10.38 -7.53 40.22
N SER A 375 9.77 -7.70 41.40
CA SER A 375 9.15 -6.62 42.21
C SER A 375 8.02 -5.87 41.49
N GLU A 376 7.29 -6.52 40.58
CA GLU A 376 6.21 -5.92 39.79
C GLU A 376 5.07 -5.39 40.65
N ILE A 377 4.78 -6.05 41.77
CA ILE A 377 3.74 -5.63 42.73
C ILE A 377 4.15 -4.33 43.44
N GLU A 378 5.40 -4.24 43.89
CA GLU A 378 5.94 -3.07 44.58
C GLU A 378 6.04 -1.87 43.63
N ASN A 379 6.45 -2.13 42.39
CA ASN A 379 6.53 -1.13 41.33
C ASN A 379 5.16 -0.76 40.75
N GLY A 380 4.12 -1.58 40.99
CA GLY A 380 2.76 -1.40 40.47
C GLY A 380 2.63 -1.66 38.96
N VAL A 381 3.63 -2.25 38.31
CA VAL A 381 3.65 -2.53 36.87
C VAL A 381 4.54 -3.71 36.52
N LEU A 382 4.07 -4.55 35.60
CA LEU A 382 4.87 -5.56 34.91
C LEU A 382 5.36 -4.97 33.57
N PRO A 383 6.66 -4.67 33.42
CA PRO A 383 7.18 -4.10 32.19
C PRO A 383 7.27 -5.14 31.07
N LEU A 384 6.87 -4.73 29.87
CA LEU A 384 7.05 -5.50 28.63
C LEU A 384 8.04 -4.79 27.72
N GLY A 385 8.83 -5.57 26.98
CA GLY A 385 9.72 -5.04 25.97
C GLY A 385 8.94 -4.39 24.82
N PRO A 386 9.58 -3.50 24.04
CA PRO A 386 8.92 -2.74 22.96
C PRO A 386 8.37 -3.62 21.82
N LEU A 387 8.78 -4.89 21.75
CA LEU A 387 8.34 -5.87 20.76
C LEU A 387 7.52 -7.04 21.37
N GLU A 388 7.15 -6.92 22.65
CA GLU A 388 6.43 -7.94 23.40
C GLU A 388 4.95 -7.54 23.58
N ILE A 389 4.06 -8.53 23.55
CA ILE A 389 2.63 -8.39 23.81
C ILE A 389 2.25 -9.34 24.94
N ALA A 390 1.52 -8.87 25.95
CA ALA A 390 1.01 -9.71 27.04
C ALA A 390 0.08 -10.83 26.52
N ARG A 391 0.05 -11.95 27.24
CA ARG A 391 -0.87 -13.06 26.99
C ARG A 391 -1.40 -13.62 28.31
N LEU A 392 -2.72 -13.78 28.40
CA LEU A 392 -3.41 -14.32 29.59
C LEU A 392 -4.65 -15.09 29.13
N ASP A 393 -4.45 -16.28 28.56
CA ASP A 393 -5.56 -17.06 28.00
C ASP A 393 -6.37 -17.78 29.07
N ASN A 394 -5.69 -18.21 30.16
CA ASN A 394 -6.30 -18.98 31.23
C ASN A 394 -7.04 -20.24 30.74
N ASP A 395 -6.50 -20.89 29.71
CA ASP A 395 -7.03 -22.13 29.15
C ASP A 395 -6.37 -23.34 29.84
N PRO A 396 -7.13 -24.23 30.52
CA PRO A 396 -6.58 -25.44 31.12
C PRO A 396 -5.92 -26.41 30.13
N SER A 397 -6.30 -26.35 28.84
CA SER A 397 -5.68 -27.17 27.78
C SER A 397 -4.31 -26.63 27.34
N PHE A 398 -4.05 -25.34 27.56
CA PHE A 398 -2.81 -24.66 27.20
C PHE A 398 -2.32 -23.74 28.33
N PRO A 399 -1.96 -24.29 29.51
CA PRO A 399 -1.55 -23.50 30.67
C PRO A 399 -0.28 -22.67 30.42
N GLU A 400 0.52 -23.02 29.41
CA GLU A 400 1.69 -22.27 28.95
C GLU A 400 1.38 -20.86 28.44
N ASN A 401 0.11 -20.60 28.10
CA ASN A 401 -0.35 -19.37 27.48
C ASN A 401 -0.83 -18.31 28.47
N GLY A 402 -0.48 -18.49 29.74
CA GLY A 402 -0.80 -17.59 30.83
C GLY A 402 -1.90 -18.14 31.73
N ARG A 403 -1.77 -17.84 33.01
CA ARG A 403 -2.55 -18.42 34.09
C ARG A 403 -3.19 -17.32 34.93
N LEU A 404 -4.50 -17.46 35.19
CA LEU A 404 -5.24 -16.61 36.10
C LEU A 404 -5.78 -17.43 37.26
N ILE A 405 -5.41 -17.07 38.48
CA ILE A 405 -5.96 -17.65 39.71
C ILE A 405 -6.83 -16.60 40.42
N LEU A 406 -8.09 -16.94 40.64
CA LEU A 406 -9.04 -16.11 41.39
C LEU A 406 -9.36 -16.77 42.73
N ASP A 407 -8.80 -16.26 43.83
CA ASP A 407 -9.22 -16.59 45.20
C ASP A 407 -10.37 -15.67 45.60
N VAL A 408 -11.60 -16.19 45.54
CA VAL A 408 -12.82 -15.42 45.83
C VAL A 408 -13.32 -15.76 47.23
N ARG A 409 -13.40 -14.76 48.09
CA ARG A 409 -13.84 -14.82 49.49
C ARG A 409 -15.06 -13.93 49.75
N GLY A 410 -15.68 -14.07 50.92
CA GLY A 410 -16.92 -13.34 51.25
C GLY A 410 -18.12 -13.82 50.43
N GLY A 411 -19.12 -12.94 50.26
CA GLY A 411 -20.37 -13.23 49.59
C GLY A 411 -21.27 -14.23 50.34
N ARG A 412 -22.40 -14.54 49.70
CA ARG A 412 -23.32 -15.61 50.13
C ARG A 412 -22.96 -16.96 49.49
#